data_AF-A0A7X1LFM5-F1
#
_entry.id   AF-A0A7X1LFM5-F1
#
_cell.length_a   1.000
_cell.length_b   1.000
_cell.length_c   1.000
_cell.angle_alpha   90.00
_cell.angle_beta   90.00
_cell.angle_gamma   90.00
#
_symmetry.space_group_name_H-M   'P 1'
#
loop_
_entity.id
_entity.type
_entity.pdbx_description
1 polymer ?
#
loop_
_entity_poly.entity_id
_entity_poly.type
_entity_poly.pdbx_seq_one_letter_code
_entity_poly.pdbx_strand_id
1 'polypeptide(L)' 'MQTKPPNDVKAYEIPWQDRPFLHIKTAAQLLGVSRTSIYRMKEAGHLRLAGVGSRTVVRTESLLEYIRSVEDRTPEARS' A
#
# COMPACT_ATOMS: atom_id res chain seq x y z
N MET A 1 -42.47 13.95 -7.58
CA MET A 1 -41.45 14.48 -6.65
C MET A 1 -40.64 13.30 -6.13
N GLN A 2 -39.41 13.09 -6.61
CA GLN A 2 -38.55 12.00 -6.15
C GLN A 2 -37.50 12.58 -5.21
N THR A 3 -37.69 12.41 -3.90
CA THR A 3 -36.65 12.74 -2.92
C THR A 3 -35.60 11.63 -2.95
N LYS A 4 -34.43 11.94 -3.51
CA LYS A 4 -33.22 11.11 -3.41
C LYS A 4 -32.94 10.85 -1.91
N PRO A 5 -32.78 9.60 -1.46
CA PRO A 5 -32.44 9.35 -0.06
C PRO A 5 -31.07 9.97 0.25
N PRO A 6 -30.86 10.50 1.47
CA PRO A 6 -29.56 11.03 1.89
C PRO A 6 -28.53 9.91 1.85
N ASN A 7 -27.51 10.09 1.01
CA ASN A 7 -26.43 9.14 0.83
C ASN A 7 -25.36 9.33 1.92
N ASP A 8 -25.77 9.19 3.19
CA ASP A 8 -24.91 9.29 4.37
C ASP A 8 -24.56 7.91 4.94
N VAL A 9 -24.39 6.92 4.06
CA VAL A 9 -23.64 5.73 4.45
C VAL A 9 -22.17 6.13 4.43
N LYS A 10 -21.64 6.59 5.58
CA LYS A 10 -20.19 6.63 5.79
C LYS A 10 -19.70 5.19 5.62
N ALA A 11 -19.25 4.87 4.41
CA ALA A 11 -18.51 3.63 4.20
C ALA A 11 -17.35 3.68 5.19
N TYR A 12 -17.30 2.71 6.11
CA TYR A 12 -16.15 2.53 6.97
C TYR A 12 -14.97 2.24 6.04
N GLU A 13 -14.22 3.27 5.66
CA GLU A 13 -13.00 3.12 4.88
C GLU A 13 -11.99 2.45 5.78
N ILE A 14 -11.77 1.15 5.56
CA ILE A 14 -10.68 0.42 6.20
C ILE A 14 -9.38 1.17 5.83
N PRO A 15 -8.64 1.69 6.83
CA PRO A 15 -7.34 2.30 6.60
C PRO A 15 -6.48 1.39 5.75
N TRP A 16 -5.69 1.95 4.84
CA TRP A 16 -4.97 1.13 3.87
C TRP A 16 -3.98 0.18 4.55
N GLN A 17 -3.44 0.57 5.71
CA GLN A 17 -2.50 -0.21 6.52
C GLN A 17 -3.12 -1.51 7.04
N ASP A 18 -4.43 -1.50 7.30
CA ASP A 18 -5.16 -2.65 7.84
C ASP A 18 -5.60 -3.61 6.73
N ARG A 19 -5.44 -3.24 5.46
CA ARG A 19 -5.72 -4.12 4.33
C ARG A 19 -4.58 -5.15 4.23
N PRO A 20 -4.85 -6.45 4.14
CA PRO A 20 -3.79 -7.47 4.04
C PRO A 20 -3.00 -7.37 2.73
N PHE A 21 -3.66 -6.89 1.67
CA PHE A 21 -3.08 -6.75 0.34
C PHE A 21 -3.41 -5.39 -0.26
N LEU A 22 -2.46 -4.84 -0.99
CA LEU A 22 -2.63 -3.63 -1.79
C LEU A 22 -2.42 -3.94 -3.27
N HIS A 23 -3.20 -3.28 -4.12
CA HIS A 23 -2.89 -3.27 -5.55
C HIS A 23 -1.53 -2.62 -5.78
N ILE A 24 -0.77 -3.11 -6.75
CA ILE A 24 0.55 -2.54 -7.11
C ILE A 24 0.44 -1.04 -7.40
N LYS A 25 -0.65 -0.60 -8.05
CA LYS A 25 -0.90 0.83 -8.30
C LYS A 25 -0.98 1.63 -6.99
N THR A 26 -1.68 1.13 -5.99
CA THR A 26 -1.85 1.79 -4.69
C THR A 26 -0.52 1.85 -3.94
N ALA A 27 0.24 0.75 -3.88
CA ALA A 27 1.55 0.73 -3.25
C ALA A 27 2.54 1.70 -3.93
N ALA A 28 2.52 1.76 -5.27
CA ALA A 28 3.32 2.71 -6.05
C ALA A 28 2.97 4.16 -5.71
N GLN A 29 1.68 4.48 -5.58
CA GLN A 29 1.23 5.82 -5.19
C GLN A 29 1.64 6.16 -3.75
N LEU A 30 1.52 5.23 -2.80
CA LEU A 30 1.91 5.45 -1.41
C LEU A 30 3.40 5.73 -1.26
N LEU A 31 4.24 5.05 -2.03
CA LEU A 31 5.70 5.25 -2.00
C LEU A 31 6.19 6.38 -2.93
N GLY A 32 5.32 6.96 -3.75
CA GLY A 32 5.72 7.96 -4.74
C GLY A 32 6.65 7.42 -5.85
N VAL A 33 6.53 6.13 -6.21
CA VAL A 33 7.39 5.48 -7.21
C VAL A 33 6.58 4.92 -8.39
N SER A 34 7.27 4.52 -9.46
CA SER A 34 6.63 3.85 -10.59
C SER A 34 6.22 2.41 -10.27
N ARG A 35 5.23 1.86 -10.98
CA ARG A 35 4.84 0.43 -10.87
C ARG A 35 6.02 -0.51 -11.15
N THR A 36 6.86 -0.18 -12.12
CA THR A 36 8.09 -0.93 -12.42
C THR A 36 9.05 -0.96 -11.24
N SER A 37 9.12 0.13 -10.46
CA SER A 37 9.96 0.18 -9.26
C SER A 37 9.48 -0.78 -8.18
N ILE A 38 8.15 -0.97 -8.02
CA ILE A 38 7.60 -1.99 -7.11
C ILE A 38 8.11 -3.39 -7.45
N TYR A 39 8.14 -3.75 -8.73
CA TYR A 39 8.69 -5.04 -9.16
C TYR A 39 10.19 -5.13 -8.89
N ARG A 40 10.98 -4.07 -9.16
CA ARG A 40 12.40 -4.02 -8.82
C ARG A 40 12.65 -4.16 -7.32
N MET A 41 11.83 -3.54 -6.49
CA MET A 41 11.89 -3.66 -5.03
C MET A 41 11.56 -5.07 -4.56
N LYS A 42 10.67 -5.79 -5.24
CA LYS A 42 10.48 -7.23 -5.02
C LYS A 42 11.74 -8.03 -5.38
N GLU A 43 12.36 -7.76 -6.54
CA GLU A 43 13.58 -8.47 -6.93
C GLU A 43 14.76 -8.16 -5.97
N ALA A 44 14.79 -6.96 -5.41
CA ALA A 44 15.75 -6.55 -4.39
C ALA A 44 15.42 -7.07 -2.98
N GLY A 45 14.32 -7.82 -2.79
CA GLY A 45 13.91 -8.38 -1.50
C GLY A 45 13.28 -7.38 -0.53
N HIS A 46 12.97 -6.16 -0.97
CA HIS A 46 12.35 -5.12 -0.13
C HIS A 46 10.83 -5.30 0.02
N LEU A 47 10.15 -5.79 -1.01
CA LEU A 47 8.69 -5.98 -1.00
C LEU A 47 8.32 -7.43 -1.31
N ARG A 48 7.26 -7.93 -0.67
CA ARG A 48 6.69 -9.25 -0.95
C ARG A 48 5.44 -9.09 -1.80
N LEU A 49 5.45 -9.69 -3.00
CA LEU A 49 4.28 -9.77 -3.87
C LEU A 49 3.58 -11.12 -3.69
N ALA A 50 2.26 -11.15 -3.90
CA ALA A 50 1.45 -12.36 -3.89
C ALA A 50 0.50 -12.38 -5.10
N GLY A 51 0.12 -13.58 -5.52
CA GLY A 51 -1.00 -13.78 -6.44
C GLY A 51 -2.29 -13.96 -5.66
N VAL A 52 -3.32 -13.17 -5.96
CA VAL A 52 -4.68 -13.31 -5.43
C VAL A 52 -5.62 -13.41 -6.62
N GLY A 53 -6.08 -14.63 -6.91
CA GLY A 53 -6.77 -14.94 -8.17
C GLY A 53 -5.88 -14.61 -9.37
N SER A 54 -6.39 -13.79 -10.30
CA SER A 54 -5.67 -13.34 -11.50
C SER A 54 -4.84 -12.07 -11.31
N ARG A 55 -4.73 -11.56 -10.07
CA ARG A 55 -4.07 -10.27 -9.78
C ARG A 55 -2.80 -10.46 -8.96
N THR A 56 -1.77 -9.71 -9.32
CA THR A 56 -0.58 -9.52 -8.47
C THR A 56 -0.81 -8.36 -7.52
N VAL A 57 -0.58 -8.59 -6.23
CA VAL A 57 -0.76 -7.64 -5.14
C VAL A 57 0.50 -7.55 -4.28
N VAL A 58 0.66 -6.45 -3.56
CA VAL A 58 1.69 -6.25 -2.54
C VAL A 58 1.14 -6.70 -1.20
N ARG A 59 1.92 -7.46 -0.43
CA ARG A 59 1.61 -7.76 0.98
C ARG A 59 1.86 -6.51 1.81
N THR A 60 0.82 -5.98 2.45
CA THR A 60 0.91 -4.71 3.20
C THR A 60 1.92 -4.76 4.33
N GLU A 61 2.03 -5.92 5.00
CA GLU A 61 3.08 -6.19 6.01
C GLU A 61 4.48 -5.82 5.50
N SER A 62 4.85 -6.27 4.30
CA SER A 62 6.18 -6.03 3.73
C SER A 62 6.40 -4.59 3.32
N LEU A 63 5.34 -3.89 2.91
CA LEU A 63 5.40 -2.46 2.62
C LEU A 63 5.65 -1.66 3.90
N LEU A 64 4.94 -1.98 4.98
CA LEU A 64 5.14 -1.34 6.29
C LEU A 64 6.54 -1.63 6.85
N GLU A 65 7.03 -2.87 6.71
CA GLU A 65 8.40 -3.23 7.06
C GLU A 65 9.43 -2.40 6.30
N TYR A 66 9.24 -2.23 4.99
CA TYR A 66 10.10 -1.41 4.15
C TYR A 66 10.10 0.06 4.58
N ILE A 67 8.91 0.65 4.77
CA ILE A 67 8.77 2.06 5.20
C ILE A 67 9.52 2.29 6.51
N ARG A 68 9.28 1.44 7.52
CA ARG A 68 9.99 1.50 8.81
C ARG A 68 11.50 1.38 8.65
N SER A 69 11.96 0.47 7.79
CA SER A 69 13.39 0.30 7.53
C SER A 69 14.03 1.51 6.83
N VAL A 70 13.27 2.28 6.05
CA VAL A 70 13.77 3.51 5.42
C VAL A 70 13.80 4.64 6.44
N GLU A 71 12.75 4.79 7.25
CA GLU A 71 12.68 5.78 8.32
C GLU A 71 13.86 5.66 9.31
N ASP A 72 14.19 4.44 9.73
CA ASP A 72 15.32 4.16 10.64
C ASP A 72 16.70 4.53 10.04
N ARG A 73 16.81 4.53 8.70
CA ARG A 73 18.06 4.86 8.00
C ARG A 73 18.20 6.35 7.72
N THR A 74 17.19 7.16 7.98
CA THR A 74 17.23 8.60 7.75
C THR A 74 18.12 9.23 8.84
N PRO A 75 19.19 9.98 8.49
CA PRO A 75 20.18 10.49 9.45
C PRO A 75 19.58 11.39 10.54
N GLU A 76 18.43 11.98 10.27
CA GLU A 76 17.67 12.88 11.15
C GLU A 76 17.04 12.15 12.36
N ALA A 77 16.76 10.85 12.23
CA ALA A 77 16.15 10.03 13.29
C ALA A 77 17.14 9.57 14.37
N ARG A 78 18.43 9.93 14.24
CA ARG A 78 19.53 9.47 15.12
C ARG A 78 20.06 10.54 16.08
N SER A 79 19.41 11.71 16.17
CA SER A 79 19.79 12.82 17.06
C SER A 79 18.89 12.94 18.29
#